data_AF-A0A2E6UT78-F1
#
_entry.id   AF-A0A2E6UT78-F1
#
_cell.length_a   1.000
_cell.length_b   1.000
_cell.length_c   1.000
_cell.angle_alpha   90.00
_cell.angle_beta   90.00
_cell.angle_gamma   90.00
#
_symmetry.space_group_name_H-M   'P 1'
#
loop_
_entity.id
_entity.type
_entity.pdbx_description
1 polymer ?
#
loop_
_entity_poly.entity_id
_entity_poly.type
_entity_poly.pdbx_seq_one_letter_code
_entity_poly.pdbx_strand_id
1 'polypeptide(L)'
;MTDDAGLNLLMSLFLIPVAIWLHIWVRKRKENRRNESGDEEFGSLGSTLISTIGEGIAIITSLILMIMVMGFVLKYFFPQIFGTQL
;
A
#
# COMPACT_ATOMS: atom_id res chain seq x y z
N MET A 1 25.55 -13.44 9.25
CA MET A 1 24.74 -14.19 8.27
C MET A 1 23.32 -14.50 8.79
N THR A 2 22.89 -13.85 9.88
CA THR A 2 21.58 -14.06 10.54
C THR A 2 20.68 -12.82 10.52
N ASP A 3 21.15 -11.70 9.99
CA ASP A 3 20.51 -10.40 10.23
C ASP A 3 19.61 -9.97 9.05
N ASP A 4 19.95 -10.37 7.82
CA ASP A 4 19.21 -9.96 6.62
C ASP A 4 17.84 -10.65 6.48
N ALA A 5 17.74 -11.93 6.85
CA ALA A 5 16.50 -12.68 6.74
C ALA A 5 15.44 -12.18 7.74
N GLY A 6 15.82 -12.01 9.00
CA GLY A 6 14.95 -11.44 10.03
C GLY A 6 14.50 -10.01 9.68
N LEU A 7 15.41 -9.20 9.14
CA LEU A 7 15.09 -7.85 8.69
C LEU A 7 14.09 -7.84 7.53
N ASN A 8 14.23 -8.73 6.55
CA ASN A 8 13.26 -8.87 5.45
C ASN A 8 11.85 -9.20 5.99
N LEU A 9 11.75 -10.10 6.96
CA LEU A 9 10.46 -10.45 7.57
C LEU A 9 9.86 -9.28 8.38
N LEU A 10 10.70 -8.52 9.11
CA LEU A 10 10.25 -7.33 9.82
C LEU A 10 9.76 -6.23 8.86
N MET A 11 10.46 -6.04 7.74
CA MET A 11 10.06 -5.09 6.70
C MET A 11 8.73 -5.49 6.06
N SER A 12 8.50 -6.77 5.76
CA SER A 12 7.22 -7.22 5.23
C SER A 12 6.09 -6.99 6.23
N LEU A 13 6.31 -7.31 7.51
CA LEU A 13 5.33 -7.09 8.57
C LEU A 13 4.96 -5.61 8.74
N PHE A 14 5.92 -4.70 8.57
CA PHE A 14 5.69 -3.26 8.66
C PHE A 14 4.96 -2.69 7.44
N LEU A 15 5.30 -3.15 6.22
CA LEU A 15 4.73 -2.60 4.99
C LEU A 15 3.27 -2.99 4.78
N ILE A 16 2.80 -4.11 5.35
CA ILE A 16 1.40 -4.54 5.28
C ILE A 16 0.46 -3.49 5.91
N PRO A 17 0.63 -3.08 7.19
CA PRO A 17 -0.14 -1.99 7.79
C PRO A 17 -0.09 -0.69 6.99
N VAL A 18 1.06 -0.33 6.40
CA VAL A 18 1.19 0.89 5.59
C VAL A 18 0.35 0.81 4.33
N ALA A 19 0.37 -0.33 3.63
CA ALA A 19 -0.47 -0.55 2.46
C ALA A 19 -1.97 -0.48 2.81
N ILE A 20 -2.38 -1.13 3.91
CA ILE A 20 -3.76 -1.09 4.41
C ILE A 20 -4.17 0.36 4.76
N TRP A 21 -3.30 1.10 5.44
CA TRP A 21 -3.54 2.51 5.77
C TRP A 21 -3.79 3.33 4.51
N LEU A 22 -2.97 3.18 3.47
CA LEU A 22 -3.15 3.91 2.21
C LEU A 22 -4.52 3.63 1.59
N HIS A 23 -4.95 2.37 1.58
CA HIS A 23 -6.28 2.00 1.10
C HIS A 23 -7.41 2.64 1.94
N ILE A 24 -7.28 2.61 3.26
CA ILE A 24 -8.26 3.25 4.17
C ILE A 24 -8.28 4.76 3.94
N TRP A 25 -7.13 5.39 3.76
CA TRP A 25 -7.02 6.82 3.52
C TRP A 25 -7.69 7.21 2.21
N VAL A 26 -7.43 6.49 1.12
CA VAL A 26 -8.10 6.70 -0.19
C VAL A 26 -9.62 6.57 -0.02
N ARG A 27 -10.07 5.50 0.66
CA ARG A 27 -11.50 5.27 0.90
C ARG A 27 -12.15 6.39 1.72
N LYS A 28 -11.53 6.79 2.83
CA LYS A 28 -12.00 7.87 3.68
C LYS A 28 -12.01 9.21 2.94
N ARG A 29 -11.02 9.48 2.10
CA ARG A 29 -10.99 10.69 1.27
C ARG A 29 -12.14 10.71 0.27
N LYS A 30 -12.47 9.56 -0.33
CA LYS A 30 -13.61 9.41 -1.23
C LYS A 30 -14.95 9.56 -0.51
N GLU A 31 -15.07 8.99 0.69
CA GLU A 31 -16.26 9.13 1.54
C GLU A 31 -16.46 10.59 2.00
N ASN A 32 -15.39 11.29 2.38
CA ASN A 32 -15.44 12.69 2.81
C ASN A 32 -15.87 13.68 1.70
N ARG A 33 -15.91 13.27 0.42
CA ARG A 33 -16.42 14.11 -0.68
C ARG A 33 -17.92 13.96 -0.92
N ARG A 34 -18.57 13.00 -0.27
CA ARG A 34 -20.01 12.82 -0.37
C ARG A 34 -20.69 13.73 0.63
N ASN A 35 -21.69 14.49 0.19
CA ASN A 35 -22.52 15.29 1.09
C ASN A 35 -23.56 14.42 1.82
N GLU A 36 -24.38 15.03 2.68
CA GLU A 36 -25.43 14.33 3.46
C GLU A 36 -26.47 13.63 2.56
N SER A 37 -26.61 14.08 1.31
CA SER A 37 -27.49 13.51 0.28
C SER A 37 -26.83 12.37 -0.51
N GLY A 38 -25.51 12.15 -0.34
CA GLY A 38 -24.73 11.13 -1.05
C GLY A 38 -24.14 11.58 -2.40
N ASP A 39 -24.35 12.84 -2.78
CA ASP A 39 -23.82 13.43 -4.01
C ASP A 39 -22.37 13.92 -3.82
N GLU A 40 -21.55 13.82 -4.87
CA GLU A 40 -20.18 14.33 -4.85
C GLU A 40 -20.16 15.84 -5.13
N GLU A 41 -19.83 16.64 -4.12
CA GLU A 41 -19.68 18.09 -4.27
C GLU A 41 -18.34 18.43 -4.91
N PHE A 42 -18.31 18.53 -6.24
CA PHE A 42 -17.13 19.01 -6.96
C PHE A 42 -17.13 20.55 -7.03
N GLY A 43 -16.48 21.18 -6.05
CA GLY A 43 -16.34 22.64 -6.01
C GLY A 43 -15.55 23.25 -7.20
N SER A 44 -14.73 22.46 -7.91
CA SER A 44 -14.10 22.85 -9.20
C SER A 44 -13.48 21.66 -9.94
N LEU A 45 -13.31 21.80 -11.26
CA LEU A 45 -12.60 20.81 -12.11
C LEU A 45 -11.12 20.64 -11.70
N GLY A 46 -10.44 21.71 -11.28
CA GLY A 46 -9.04 21.66 -10.85
C GLY A 46 -8.84 20.88 -9.55
N SER A 47 -9.72 21.09 -8.57
CA SER A 47 -9.73 20.32 -7.31
C SER A 47 -9.97 18.83 -7.58
N THR A 48 -10.84 18.53 -8.53
CA THR A 48 -11.17 17.16 -8.95
C THR A 48 -9.96 16.45 -9.55
N LEU A 49 -9.24 17.12 -10.46
CA LEU A 49 -8.03 16.58 -11.09
C LEU A 49 -6.93 16.26 -10.07
N ILE A 50 -6.62 17.21 -9.18
CA ILE A 50 -5.60 17.01 -8.14
C ILE A 50 -6.00 15.87 -7.19
N SER A 51 -7.28 15.78 -6.81
CA SER A 51 -7.75 14.70 -5.93
C SER A 51 -7.62 13.33 -6.60
N THR A 52 -8.07 13.21 -7.85
CA THR A 52 -8.00 11.96 -8.61
C THR A 52 -6.55 11.50 -8.80
N ILE A 53 -5.63 12.43 -9.08
CA ILE A 53 -4.19 12.09 -9.19
C ILE A 53 -3.65 11.60 -7.84
N GLY A 54 -3.97 12.28 -6.74
CA GLY A 54 -3.52 11.87 -5.41
C GLY A 54 -4.04 10.49 -4.99
N GLU A 55 -5.30 10.19 -5.30
CA GLU A 55 -5.88 8.86 -5.08
C GLU A 55 -5.25 7.79 -5.98
N GLY A 56 -5.02 8.11 -7.25
CA GLY A 56 -4.34 7.22 -8.19
C GLY A 56 -2.93 6.87 -7.73
N ILE A 57 -2.15 7.87 -7.31
CA ILE A 57 -0.80 7.67 -6.77
C ILE A 57 -0.85 6.75 -5.54
N ALA A 58 -1.76 7.00 -4.60
CA ALA A 58 -1.87 6.19 -3.39
C ALA A 58 -2.18 4.72 -3.69
N ILE A 59 -3.02 4.43 -4.69
CA ILE A 59 -3.32 3.05 -5.13
C ILE A 59 -2.10 2.41 -5.81
N ILE A 60 -1.39 3.14 -6.67
CA ILE A 60 -0.18 2.61 -7.32
C ILE A 60 0.90 2.32 -6.26
N THR A 61 1.07 3.21 -5.29
CA THR A 61 2.00 3.01 -4.18
C THR A 61 1.62 1.78 -3.35
N SER A 62 0.34 1.58 -3.03
CA SER A 62 -0.08 0.41 -2.26
C SER A 62 0.19 -0.91 -3.01
N LEU A 63 0.03 -0.93 -4.33
CA LEU A 63 0.37 -2.08 -5.16
C LEU A 63 1.88 -2.38 -5.13
N ILE A 64 2.72 -1.35 -5.26
CA ILE A 64 4.18 -1.51 -5.18
C ILE A 64 4.58 -2.08 -3.81
N LEU A 65 3.99 -1.57 -2.72
CA LEU A 65 4.24 -2.07 -1.37
C LEU A 65 3.87 -3.56 -1.24
N MET A 66 2.75 -3.99 -1.81
CA MET A 66 2.36 -5.40 -1.81
C MET A 66 3.35 -6.29 -2.58
N ILE A 67 3.85 -5.82 -3.72
CA ILE A 67 4.89 -6.54 -4.47
C ILE A 67 6.17 -6.65 -3.63
N MET A 68 6.56 -5.59 -2.93
CA MET A 68 7.73 -5.60 -2.05
C MET A 68 7.56 -6.57 -0.87
N VAL A 69 6.38 -6.58 -0.23
CA VAL A 69 6.03 -7.56 0.83
C VAL A 69 6.23 -8.97 0.32
N MET A 70 5.70 -9.29 -0.87
CA MET A 70 5.88 -10.61 -1.48
C MET A 70 7.36 -10.94 -1.72
N GLY A 71 8.14 -9.98 -2.23
CA GLY A 71 9.58 -10.14 -2.44
C GLY A 71 10.34 -10.44 -1.15
N PHE A 72 10.02 -9.75 -0.05
CA PHE A 72 10.64 -10.00 1.26
C PHE A 72 10.23 -11.35 1.86
N VAL A 73 8.96 -11.71 1.75
CA VAL A 73 8.46 -13.04 2.17
C VAL A 73 9.19 -14.14 1.41
N LEU A 74 9.32 -14.02 0.09
CA LEU A 74 10.05 -15.00 -0.73
C LEU A 74 11.53 -15.09 -0.34
N LYS A 75 12.22 -13.96 -0.17
CA LYS A 75 13.63 -13.94 0.28
C LYS A 75 13.83 -14.60 1.64
N TYR A 76 12.83 -14.52 2.52
CA TYR A 76 12.88 -15.18 3.82
C TYR A 76 12.60 -16.68 3.74
N PHE A 77 11.49 -17.08 3.12
CA PHE A 77 11.02 -18.46 3.14
C PHE A 77 11.69 -19.36 2.11
N PHE A 78 12.10 -18.84 0.95
CA PHE A 78 12.66 -19.67 -0.12
C PHE A 78 13.93 -20.42 0.33
N PRO A 79 14.92 -19.78 0.99
CA PRO A 79 16.09 -20.51 1.50
C PRO A 79 15.75 -21.54 2.58
N GLN A 80 14.76 -21.23 3.43
CA GLN A 80 14.32 -22.09 4.53
C GLN A 80 13.63 -23.36 4.03
N ILE A 81 12.84 -23.25 2.94
CA ILE A 81 12.06 -24.36 2.38
C ILE A 81 12.95 -25.28 1.53
N PHE A 82 13.84 -24.71 0.71
CA PHE A 82 14.61 -25.47 -0.27
C PHE A 82 16.04 -25.79 0.16
N GLY A 83 16.48 -25.30 1.32
CA GLY A 83 17.85 -25.52 1.82
C GLY A 83 18.92 -24.86 0.95
N THR A 84 18.54 -23.92 0.08
CA THR A 84 19.43 -23.21 -0.84
C THR A 84 19.67 -21.80 -0.33
N GLN A 85 20.93 -21.37 -0.23
CA GLN A 85 21.24 -19.97 0.01
C GLN A 85 21.14 -19.21 -1.32
N LEU A 86 20.21 -18.27 -1.42
CA LEU A 86 20.12 -17.32 -2.53
C LEU A 86 21.17 -16.22 -2.37
#